data_AF-A0A258EJC6-F1
#
_entry.id   AF-A0A258EJC6-F1
#
_cell.length_a   1.000
_cell.length_b   1.000
_cell.length_c   1.000
_cell.angle_alpha   90.00
_cell.angle_beta   90.00
_cell.angle_gamma   90.00
#
_symmetry.space_group_name_H-M   'P 1'
#
loop_
_entity.id
_entity.type
_entity.pdbx_description
1 polymer ?
#
loop_
_entity_poly.entity_id
_entity_poly.type
_entity_poly.pdbx_seq_one_letter_code
_entity_poly.pdbx_strand_id
1 'polypeptide(L)'
;MKLLVATLLVTLTVSAQFTQKALPYGYNALEPFVDAQTMEIHYSKHHAAYVKNLNTALAGTADEKSSLNEIFAKVSTMTPAVRNNAGGHYNHELFWSVLTPEKNTKMSAELEKAIKETFGSLDGLKEKLNAAGASRFGSGWAWLVVTKEGKLIREGIHRPSSGDQLLEQLKEFVSR
;
A
#
# COMPACT_ATOMS: atom_id res chain seq x y z
N MET A 1 55.00 -14.36 -26.38
CA MET A 1 54.13 -14.60 -25.20
C MET A 1 53.45 -13.28 -24.83
N LYS A 2 52.23 -13.02 -25.34
CA LYS A 2 51.44 -11.83 -24.99
C LYS A 2 50.28 -12.30 -24.12
N LEU A 3 50.31 -11.92 -22.85
CA LEU A 3 49.24 -12.20 -21.90
C LEU A 3 48.03 -11.33 -22.28
N LEU A 4 46.94 -11.95 -22.73
CA LEU A 4 45.64 -11.28 -22.86
C LEU A 4 44.98 -11.30 -21.47
N VAL A 5 44.90 -10.15 -20.81
CA VAL A 5 44.05 -9.98 -19.63
C VAL A 5 42.67 -9.54 -20.14
N ALA A 6 41.72 -10.48 -20.16
CA ALA A 6 40.33 -10.17 -20.43
C ALA A 6 39.68 -9.62 -19.16
N THR A 7 39.41 -8.32 -19.13
CA THR A 7 38.63 -7.68 -18.07
C THR A 7 37.16 -8.06 -18.27
N LEU A 8 36.68 -9.03 -17.51
CA LEU A 8 35.26 -9.37 -17.45
C LEU A 8 34.52 -8.27 -16.68
N LEU A 9 33.91 -7.34 -17.42
CA LEU A 9 33.03 -6.33 -16.85
C LEU A 9 31.70 -7.01 -16.46
N VAL A 10 31.60 -7.46 -15.21
CA VAL A 10 30.34 -7.93 -14.64
C VAL A 10 29.46 -6.71 -14.41
N THR A 11 28.54 -6.45 -15.33
CA THR A 11 27.44 -5.50 -15.09
C THR A 11 26.53 -6.12 -14.05
N LEU A 12 26.71 -5.75 -12.78
CA LEU A 12 25.71 -5.95 -11.74
C LEU A 12 24.48 -5.14 -12.14
N THR A 13 23.51 -5.79 -12.76
CA THR A 13 22.14 -5.28 -12.76
C THR A 13 21.69 -5.23 -11.32
N VAL A 14 21.73 -4.04 -10.71
CA VAL A 14 21.04 -3.77 -9.46
C VAL A 14 19.55 -3.89 -9.76
N SER A 15 19.02 -5.10 -9.62
CA SER A 15 17.58 -5.32 -9.63
C SER A 15 17.02 -4.58 -8.42
N ALA A 16 16.06 -3.68 -8.65
CA ALA A 16 15.31 -3.06 -7.58
C ALA A 16 14.64 -4.16 -6.73
N GLN A 17 14.82 -4.11 -5.40
CA GLN A 17 14.23 -5.06 -4.46
C GLN A 17 12.70 -5.02 -4.52
N PHE A 18 12.14 -3.81 -4.44
CA PHE A 18 10.71 -3.57 -4.58
C PHE A 18 10.38 -3.04 -5.97
N THR A 19 9.25 -3.48 -6.49
CA THR A 19 8.71 -3.06 -7.78
C THR A 19 7.26 -2.66 -7.63
N GLN A 20 6.82 -1.75 -8.47
CA GLN A 20 5.42 -1.33 -8.56
C GLN A 20 4.69 -2.26 -9.52
N LYS A 21 3.62 -2.91 -9.06
CA LYS A 21 2.81 -3.77 -9.92
C LYS A 21 2.03 -2.92 -10.91
N ALA A 22 1.93 -3.39 -12.15
CA ALA A 22 1.07 -2.80 -13.17
C ALA A 22 -0.37 -2.70 -12.65
N LEU A 23 -1.03 -1.57 -12.93
CA LEU A 23 -2.47 -1.44 -12.65
C LEU A 23 -3.24 -2.53 -13.40
N PRO A 24 -4.25 -3.17 -12.76
CA PRO A 24 -5.07 -4.18 -13.43
C PRO A 24 -6.13 -3.56 -14.36
N TYR A 25 -6.19 -2.23 -14.45
CA TYR A 25 -7.14 -1.46 -15.26
C TYR A 25 -6.48 -0.16 -15.78
N GLY A 26 -7.08 0.46 -16.80
CA GLY A 26 -6.60 1.74 -17.35
C GLY A 26 -6.80 2.93 -16.40
N TYR A 27 -6.05 4.02 -16.58
CA TYR A 27 -6.14 5.19 -15.70
C TYR A 27 -7.54 5.83 -15.65
N ASN A 28 -8.30 5.78 -16.73
CA ASN A 28 -9.67 6.31 -16.79
C ASN A 28 -10.75 5.31 -16.37
N ALA A 29 -10.39 4.09 -15.94
CA ALA A 29 -11.35 3.02 -15.70
C ALA A 29 -12.25 3.28 -14.47
N LEU A 30 -11.83 4.17 -13.58
CA LEU A 30 -12.54 4.50 -12.33
C LEU A 30 -13.37 5.79 -12.40
N GLU A 31 -13.46 6.41 -13.58
CA GLU A 31 -14.36 7.54 -13.85
C GLU A 31 -15.82 7.13 -13.59
N PRO A 32 -16.67 7.98 -13.00
CA PRO A 32 -16.42 9.38 -12.60
C PRO A 32 -15.96 9.53 -11.13
N PHE A 33 -15.51 8.45 -10.48
CA PHE A 33 -15.20 8.45 -9.04
C PHE A 33 -13.76 8.87 -8.74
N VAL A 34 -12.83 8.51 -9.64
CA VAL A 34 -11.44 8.99 -9.64
C VAL A 34 -11.08 9.35 -11.06
N ASP A 35 -10.66 10.59 -11.29
CA ASP A 35 -10.33 11.07 -12.63
C ASP A 35 -9.01 10.47 -13.14
N ALA A 36 -8.90 10.37 -14.47
CA ALA A 36 -7.75 9.74 -15.12
C ALA A 36 -6.41 10.43 -14.83
N GLN A 37 -6.41 11.76 -14.69
CA GLN A 37 -5.21 12.54 -14.42
C GLN A 37 -4.69 12.25 -13.02
N THR A 38 -5.58 12.19 -12.03
CA THR A 38 -5.25 11.76 -10.67
C THR A 38 -4.69 10.35 -10.67
N MET A 39 -5.33 9.40 -11.35
CA MET A 39 -4.83 8.02 -11.43
C MET A 39 -3.42 7.94 -12.00
N GLU A 40 -3.16 8.65 -13.11
CA GLU A 40 -1.84 8.65 -13.75
C GLU A 40 -0.77 9.26 -12.84
N ILE A 41 -1.03 10.42 -12.24
CA ILE A 41 -0.05 11.11 -11.37
C ILE A 41 0.17 10.31 -10.09
N HIS A 42 -0.90 9.81 -9.48
CA HIS A 42 -0.84 9.06 -8.22
C HIS A 42 -0.06 7.74 -8.40
N TYR A 43 -0.33 6.99 -9.47
CA TYR A 43 0.41 5.78 -9.76
C TYR A 43 1.83 6.08 -10.27
N SER A 44 1.99 6.85 -11.34
CA SER A 44 3.29 6.97 -12.05
C SER A 44 4.29 7.91 -11.37
N LYS A 45 3.83 8.78 -10.45
CA LYS A 45 4.70 9.72 -9.72
C LYS A 45 4.76 9.40 -8.24
N HIS A 46 3.62 9.45 -7.53
CA HIS A 46 3.62 9.30 -6.08
C HIS A 46 4.02 7.89 -5.64
N HIS A 47 3.33 6.85 -6.13
CA HIS A 47 3.69 5.47 -5.83
C HIS A 47 5.11 5.13 -6.33
N ALA A 48 5.44 5.49 -7.56
CA ALA A 48 6.78 5.27 -8.13
C ALA A 48 7.90 5.90 -7.29
N ALA A 49 7.66 7.10 -6.73
CA ALA A 49 8.61 7.76 -5.84
C ALA A 49 8.80 6.98 -4.53
N TYR A 50 7.74 6.45 -3.93
CA TYR A 50 7.86 5.60 -2.74
C TYR A 50 8.72 4.36 -3.02
N VAL A 51 8.48 3.67 -4.14
CA VAL A 51 9.27 2.48 -4.52
C VAL A 51 10.74 2.84 -4.73
N LYS A 52 11.02 3.88 -5.52
CA LYS A 52 12.39 4.34 -5.77
C LYS A 52 13.12 4.72 -4.49
N ASN A 53 12.48 5.49 -3.63
CA ASN A 53 13.07 5.99 -2.39
C ASN A 53 13.25 4.87 -1.36
N LEU A 54 12.34 3.89 -1.31
CA LEU A 54 12.49 2.71 -0.46
C LEU A 54 13.71 1.90 -0.85
N ASN A 55 13.84 1.56 -2.14
CA ASN A 55 15.01 0.84 -2.65
C ASN A 55 16.31 1.60 -2.38
N THR A 56 16.30 2.93 -2.56
CA THR A 56 17.47 3.79 -2.26
C THR A 56 17.82 3.76 -0.77
N ALA A 57 16.81 3.78 0.11
CA ALA A 57 17.02 3.79 1.55
C ALA A 57 17.52 2.43 2.11
N LEU A 58 17.29 1.34 1.38
CA LEU A 58 17.68 -0.01 1.78
C LEU A 58 18.99 -0.49 1.15
N ALA A 59 19.42 0.10 0.03
CA ALA A 59 20.66 -0.25 -0.65
C ALA A 59 21.87 -0.19 0.29
N GLY A 60 22.65 -1.27 0.36
CA GLY A 60 23.81 -1.41 1.23
C GLY A 60 23.50 -1.61 2.71
N THR A 61 22.23 -1.68 3.10
CA THR A 61 21.83 -1.96 4.49
C THR A 61 21.66 -3.46 4.72
N ALA A 62 21.59 -3.88 5.99
CA ALA A 62 21.25 -5.26 6.34
C ALA A 62 19.85 -5.70 5.86
N ASP A 63 19.00 -4.73 5.48
CA ASP A 63 17.61 -4.91 5.09
C ASP A 63 17.37 -4.83 3.57
N GLU A 64 18.44 -4.70 2.77
CA GLU A 64 18.39 -4.64 1.29
C GLU A 64 17.68 -5.84 0.64
N LYS A 65 17.53 -6.95 1.36
CA LYS A 65 16.86 -8.15 0.85
C LYS A 65 15.65 -8.57 1.67
N SER A 66 15.28 -7.78 2.68
CA SER A 66 14.13 -8.09 3.54
C SER A 66 12.81 -7.85 2.81
N SER A 67 11.85 -8.73 3.01
CA SER A 67 10.47 -8.53 2.58
C SER A 67 9.83 -7.33 3.31
N LEU A 68 8.72 -6.79 2.77
CA LEU A 68 7.94 -5.76 3.46
C LEU A 68 7.49 -6.22 4.85
N ASN A 69 7.14 -7.50 5.02
CA ASN A 69 6.74 -8.04 6.32
C ASN A 69 7.89 -8.01 7.33
N GLU A 70 9.10 -8.37 6.92
CA GLU A 70 10.29 -8.29 7.78
C GLU A 70 10.64 -6.84 8.12
N ILE A 71 10.48 -5.91 7.17
CA ILE A 71 10.64 -4.47 7.43
C ILE A 71 9.60 -3.97 8.43
N PHE A 72 8.32 -4.32 8.24
CA PHE A 72 7.24 -3.95 9.15
C PHE A 72 7.38 -4.58 10.53
N ALA A 73 8.00 -5.76 10.63
CA ALA A 73 8.29 -6.41 11.90
C ALA A 73 9.13 -5.54 12.87
N LYS A 74 9.95 -4.65 12.31
CA LYS A 74 10.87 -3.76 13.04
C LYS A 74 10.76 -2.29 12.62
N VAL A 75 9.63 -1.88 12.04
CA VAL A 75 9.45 -0.52 11.50
C VAL A 75 9.64 0.61 12.53
N SER A 76 9.47 0.31 13.81
CA SER A 76 9.68 1.26 14.92
C SER A 76 11.15 1.66 15.09
N THR A 77 12.10 0.80 14.69
CA THR A 77 13.54 1.07 14.76
C THR A 77 14.13 1.51 13.42
N MET A 78 13.33 1.47 12.35
CA MET A 78 13.72 1.90 11.01
C MET A 78 13.84 3.41 10.89
N THR A 79 14.67 3.85 9.96
CA THR A 79 14.79 5.28 9.64
C THR A 79 13.46 5.83 9.13
N PRO A 80 13.19 7.15 9.31
CA PRO A 80 12.02 7.77 8.71
C PRO A 80 11.90 7.55 7.20
N ALA A 81 13.03 7.49 6.49
CA ALA A 81 13.06 7.21 5.05
C ALA A 81 12.50 5.80 4.74
N VAL A 82 12.97 4.76 5.43
CA VAL A 82 12.45 3.40 5.23
C VAL A 82 10.99 3.34 5.67
N ARG A 83 10.65 3.84 6.86
CA ARG A 83 9.26 3.80 7.38
C ARG A 83 8.27 4.48 6.45
N ASN A 84 8.57 5.70 5.99
CA ASN A 84 7.64 6.47 5.17
C ASN A 84 7.48 5.86 3.78
N ASN A 85 8.57 5.39 3.16
CA ASN A 85 8.52 4.84 1.81
C ASN A 85 8.05 3.37 1.77
N ALA A 86 8.33 2.56 2.80
CA ALA A 86 7.76 1.23 2.95
C ALA A 86 6.25 1.29 3.17
N GLY A 87 5.79 2.19 4.05
CA GLY A 87 4.37 2.47 4.24
C GLY A 87 3.73 2.99 2.95
N GLY A 88 4.36 3.96 2.27
CA GLY A 88 3.88 4.48 0.99
C GLY A 88 3.71 3.39 -0.07
N HIS A 89 4.74 2.56 -0.29
CA HIS A 89 4.68 1.46 -1.26
C HIS A 89 3.58 0.44 -0.91
N TYR A 90 3.58 -0.06 0.32
CA TYR A 90 2.58 -1.05 0.77
C TYR A 90 1.15 -0.52 0.63
N ASN A 91 0.93 0.71 1.07
CA ASN A 91 -0.38 1.35 1.00
C ASN A 91 -0.85 1.41 -0.45
N HIS A 92 -0.04 1.96 -1.35
CA HIS A 92 -0.49 2.12 -2.74
C HIS A 92 -0.69 0.78 -3.45
N GLU A 93 0.16 -0.22 -3.22
CA GLU A 93 -0.05 -1.58 -3.72
C GLU A 93 -1.41 -2.16 -3.30
N LEU A 94 -1.79 -2.00 -2.03
CA LEU A 94 -3.09 -2.43 -1.55
C LEU A 94 -4.22 -1.60 -2.16
N PHE A 95 -4.10 -0.27 -2.17
CA PHE A 95 -5.10 0.65 -2.74
C PHE A 95 -5.46 0.31 -4.19
N TRP A 96 -4.47 0.08 -5.05
CA TRP A 96 -4.75 -0.29 -6.45
C TRP A 96 -5.47 -1.63 -6.59
N SER A 97 -5.20 -2.57 -5.68
CA SER A 97 -5.75 -3.93 -5.75
C SER A 97 -7.22 -4.03 -5.32
N VAL A 98 -7.71 -3.10 -4.49
CA VAL A 98 -9.09 -3.13 -3.97
C VAL A 98 -10.05 -2.21 -4.72
N LEU A 99 -9.54 -1.44 -5.69
CA LEU A 99 -10.36 -0.68 -6.62
C LEU A 99 -10.66 -1.51 -7.87
N THR A 100 -11.80 -1.25 -8.49
CA THR A 100 -12.21 -1.99 -9.70
C THR A 100 -13.19 -1.17 -10.55
N PRO A 101 -13.09 -1.25 -11.89
CA PRO A 101 -14.13 -0.73 -12.79
C PRO A 101 -15.37 -1.63 -12.84
N GLU A 102 -15.27 -2.87 -12.34
CA GLU A 102 -16.37 -3.82 -12.35
C GLU A 102 -17.51 -3.36 -11.44
N LYS A 103 -18.70 -3.24 -12.03
CA LYS A 103 -19.91 -2.92 -11.27
C LYS A 103 -20.48 -4.21 -10.67
N ASN A 104 -21.03 -4.10 -9.47
CA ASN A 104 -21.69 -5.21 -8.74
C ASN A 104 -20.75 -6.33 -8.30
N THR A 105 -19.54 -5.98 -7.84
CA THR A 105 -18.70 -6.93 -7.10
C THR A 105 -19.46 -7.50 -5.92
N LYS A 106 -19.22 -8.78 -5.63
CA LYS A 106 -19.87 -9.50 -4.54
C LYS A 106 -18.90 -9.64 -3.38
N MET A 107 -19.39 -9.25 -2.22
CA MET A 107 -18.75 -9.53 -0.95
C MET A 107 -18.83 -11.03 -0.65
N SER A 108 -17.79 -11.61 -0.05
CA SER A 108 -17.90 -12.98 0.45
C SER A 108 -18.91 -13.07 1.60
N ALA A 109 -19.50 -14.25 1.81
CA ALA A 109 -20.48 -14.44 2.89
C ALA A 109 -19.85 -14.20 4.27
N GLU A 110 -18.57 -14.54 4.43
CA GLU A 110 -17.80 -14.34 5.64
C GLU A 110 -17.61 -12.85 5.95
N LEU A 111 -17.26 -12.05 4.93
CA LEU A 111 -17.08 -10.60 5.09
C LEU A 111 -18.42 -9.90 5.34
N GLU A 112 -19.49 -10.30 4.65
CA GLU A 112 -20.82 -9.74 4.86
C GLU A 112 -21.31 -9.99 6.29
N LYS A 113 -21.12 -11.23 6.78
CA LYS A 113 -21.45 -11.60 8.16
C LYS A 113 -20.65 -10.77 9.16
N ALA A 114 -19.33 -10.67 8.99
CA ALA A 114 -18.47 -9.91 9.89
C ALA A 114 -18.84 -8.42 9.91
N ILE A 115 -19.22 -7.84 8.76
CA ILE A 115 -19.68 -6.46 8.68
C ILE A 115 -21.01 -6.27 9.40
N LYS A 116 -21.98 -7.17 9.23
CA LYS A 116 -23.26 -7.12 9.95
C LYS A 116 -23.06 -7.22 11.47
N GLU A 117 -22.20 -8.13 11.92
CA GLU A 117 -21.91 -8.31 13.35
C GLU A 117 -21.20 -7.10 13.97
N THR A 118 -20.32 -6.43 13.22
CA THR A 118 -19.48 -5.33 13.74
C THR A 118 -20.11 -3.95 13.54
N PHE A 119 -20.74 -3.72 12.39
CA PHE A 119 -21.23 -2.40 11.96
C PHE A 119 -22.75 -2.34 11.79
N GLY A 120 -23.45 -3.47 12.00
CA GLY A 120 -24.90 -3.60 11.79
C GLY A 120 -25.30 -3.74 10.32
N SER A 121 -24.66 -2.98 9.42
CA SER A 121 -24.91 -3.03 7.98
C SER A 121 -23.72 -2.51 7.17
N LEU A 122 -23.74 -2.75 5.85
CA LEU A 122 -22.78 -2.16 4.93
C LEU A 122 -22.82 -0.62 4.95
N ASP A 123 -24.00 -0.03 5.09
CA ASP A 123 -24.13 1.43 5.19
C ASP A 123 -23.58 1.94 6.52
N GLY A 124 -23.73 1.18 7.61
CA GLY A 124 -23.07 1.45 8.88
C GLY A 124 -21.54 1.45 8.74
N LEU A 125 -20.98 0.47 8.01
CA LEU A 125 -19.55 0.46 7.68
C LEU A 125 -19.15 1.71 6.89
N LYS A 126 -19.87 2.06 5.81
CA LYS A 126 -19.57 3.24 4.99
C LYS A 126 -19.61 4.52 5.81
N GLU A 127 -20.61 4.69 6.67
CA GLU A 127 -20.71 5.86 7.55
C GLU A 127 -19.47 5.95 8.46
N LYS A 128 -19.12 4.85 9.12
CA LYS A 128 -17.94 4.79 9.99
C LYS A 128 -16.64 5.02 9.23
N LEU A 129 -16.49 4.48 8.03
CA LEU A 129 -15.28 4.65 7.24
C LEU A 129 -15.15 6.08 6.70
N ASN A 130 -16.25 6.66 6.19
CA ASN A 130 -16.31 8.05 5.75
C ASN A 130 -15.99 9.02 6.90
N ALA A 131 -16.55 8.80 8.09
CA ALA A 131 -16.24 9.61 9.26
C ALA A 131 -14.78 9.46 9.71
N ALA A 132 -14.15 8.30 9.51
CA ALA A 132 -12.73 8.10 9.85
C ALA A 132 -11.83 8.85 8.87
N GLY A 133 -12.15 8.81 7.57
CA GLY A 133 -11.49 9.62 6.55
C GLY A 133 -11.65 11.11 6.79
N ALA A 134 -12.87 11.59 7.06
CA ALA A 134 -13.14 13.01 7.27
C ALA A 134 -12.49 13.61 8.52
N SER A 135 -12.33 12.80 9.59
CA SER A 135 -11.70 13.25 10.85
C SER A 135 -10.18 13.15 10.83
N ARG A 136 -9.56 12.62 9.77
CA ARG A 136 -8.11 12.69 9.56
C ARG A 136 -7.71 14.12 9.21
N PHE A 137 -7.07 14.80 10.16
CA PHE A 137 -6.38 16.05 9.86
C PHE A 137 -5.03 15.79 9.16
N GLY A 138 -4.79 16.47 8.04
CA GLY A 138 -3.61 16.27 7.19
C GLY A 138 -3.65 14.99 6.36
N SER A 139 -2.52 14.61 5.76
CA SER A 139 -2.43 13.40 4.93
C SER A 139 -2.62 12.12 5.74
N GLY A 140 -3.36 11.15 5.18
CA GLY A 140 -3.51 9.84 5.79
C GLY A 140 -4.49 8.92 5.08
N TRP A 141 -4.72 7.77 5.70
CA TRP A 141 -5.55 6.69 5.19
C TRP A 141 -6.66 6.33 6.17
N ALA A 142 -7.79 5.87 5.63
CA ALA A 142 -8.87 5.21 6.36
C ALA A 142 -8.84 3.70 6.04
N TRP A 143 -9.03 2.87 7.07
CA TRP A 143 -8.77 1.44 7.00
C TRP A 143 -9.92 0.61 7.52
N LEU A 144 -10.09 -0.56 6.91
CA LEU A 144 -10.84 -1.68 7.49
C LEU A 144 -9.83 -2.80 7.79
N VAL A 145 -9.70 -3.17 9.07
CA VAL A 145 -8.64 -4.06 9.55
C VAL A 145 -9.23 -5.26 10.28
N VAL A 146 -8.56 -6.41 10.16
CA VAL A 146 -8.80 -7.58 11.02
C VAL A 146 -7.72 -7.64 12.08
N THR A 147 -8.14 -7.72 13.34
CA THR A 147 -7.20 -7.88 14.47
C THR A 147 -6.63 -9.29 14.50
N LYS A 148 -5.61 -9.49 15.34
CA LYS A 148 -5.02 -10.81 15.61
C LYS A 148 -6.04 -11.83 16.10
N GLU A 149 -7.10 -11.37 16.78
CA GLU A 149 -8.19 -12.19 17.28
C GLU A 149 -9.25 -12.50 16.20
N GLY A 150 -9.01 -12.11 14.94
CA GLY A 150 -9.92 -12.35 13.82
C GLY A 150 -11.15 -11.44 13.80
N LYS A 151 -11.15 -10.34 14.57
CA LYS A 151 -12.28 -9.41 14.62
C LYS A 151 -12.07 -8.24 13.66
N LEU A 152 -13.12 -7.85 12.95
CA LEU A 152 -13.12 -6.57 12.22
C LEU A 152 -13.12 -5.43 13.24
N ILE A 153 -12.19 -4.50 13.10
CA ILE A 153 -12.18 -3.25 13.88
C ILE A 153 -12.27 -2.04 12.97
N ARG A 154 -12.87 -0.98 13.52
CA ARG A 154 -12.59 0.40 13.12
C ARG A 154 -11.47 0.90 14.03
N GLU A 155 -10.34 1.27 13.48
CA GLU A 155 -9.45 2.21 14.16
C GLU A 155 -8.85 3.22 13.19
N GLY A 156 -8.57 4.42 13.73
CA GLY A 156 -8.16 5.61 13.00
C GLY A 156 -6.85 5.49 12.23
N ILE A 157 -5.84 6.30 12.55
CA ILE A 157 -4.57 6.32 11.78
C ILE A 157 -3.85 4.99 11.95
N HIS A 158 -4.09 4.02 11.08
CA HIS A 158 -3.34 2.78 11.12
C HIS A 158 -1.96 3.02 10.48
N ARG A 159 -0.91 2.92 11.31
CA ARG A 159 0.46 2.67 10.87
C ARG A 159 0.68 1.15 11.01
N PRO A 160 1.01 0.42 9.93
CA PRO A 160 1.21 -1.02 10.01
C PRO A 160 2.20 -1.37 11.13
N SER A 161 1.80 -2.29 12.01
CA SER A 161 2.66 -2.91 13.02
C SER A 161 2.90 -4.38 12.67
N SER A 162 3.86 -5.00 13.35
CA SER A 162 4.43 -6.32 13.05
C SER A 162 3.48 -7.53 13.10
N GLY A 163 2.17 -7.35 13.24
CA GLY A 163 1.25 -8.48 13.33
C GLY A 163 -0.21 -8.21 13.00
N ASP A 164 -0.51 -7.16 12.23
CA ASP A 164 -1.89 -6.89 11.79
C ASP A 164 -2.15 -7.56 10.43
N GLN A 165 -3.27 -8.28 10.28
CA GLN A 165 -3.75 -8.73 8.97
C GLN A 165 -4.66 -7.64 8.38
N LEU A 166 -4.10 -6.84 7.49
CA LEU A 166 -4.78 -5.71 6.87
C LEU A 166 -5.58 -6.21 5.66
N LEU A 167 -6.91 -6.08 5.71
CA LEU A 167 -7.79 -6.59 4.66
C LEU A 167 -8.09 -5.56 3.57
N GLU A 168 -8.37 -4.29 3.87
CA GLU A 168 -8.69 -3.30 2.81
C GLU A 168 -8.35 -1.85 3.20
N GLN A 169 -7.84 -1.08 2.21
CA GLN A 169 -7.72 0.38 2.26
C GLN A 169 -8.74 1.03 1.37
N LEU A 170 -9.48 2.03 1.84
CA LEU A 170 -10.29 2.84 0.94
C LEU A 170 -10.15 4.33 1.26
N LYS A 171 -9.60 5.03 0.26
CA LYS A 171 -9.43 6.47 0.07
C LYS A 171 -8.23 7.13 0.76
N GLU A 172 -7.39 7.73 -0.06
CA GLU A 172 -6.47 8.80 0.30
C GLU A 172 -7.13 10.16 -0.04
N PHE A 173 -7.05 11.12 0.88
CA PHE A 173 -7.25 12.53 0.58
C PHE A 173 -5.88 13.21 0.56
N VAL A 174 -5.40 13.58 -0.63
CA VAL A 174 -4.29 14.53 -0.76
C VAL A 174 -4.91 15.92 -0.71
N SER A 175 -4.84 16.57 0.44
CA SER A 175 -5.13 18.00 0.52
C SER A 175 -4.02 18.78 -0.19
N ARG A 176 -4.31 19.26 -1.40
CA ARG A 176 -3.83 20.55 -1.89
C ARG A 176 -4.99 21.28 -2.52
#